data_AF-A0A9Q3HIX5-F1
#
_entry.id   AF-A0A9Q3HIX5-F1
#
_cell.length_a   1.000
_cell.length_b   1.000
_cell.length_c   1.000
_cell.angle_alpha   90.00
_cell.angle_beta   90.00
_cell.angle_gamma   90.00
#
_symmetry.space_group_name_H-M   'P 1'
#
loop_
_entity.id
_entity.type
_entity.pdbx_description
1 polymer ?
#
loop_
_entity_poly.entity_id
_entity_poly.type
_entity_poly.pdbx_seq_one_letter_code
_entity_poly.pdbx_strand_id
1 'polypeptide(L)'
;MLKKDLVDIHLTASSFKIMLDKERHHAKKFMQDSFEYSKERWDKSHKPPDFTVEDLVLVSTLNFNNIKGPKKLKYSFAGPFMIKELHGPNSV
;
A
#
# COMPACT_ATOMS: atom_id res chain seq x y z
N MET A 1 -37.82 -26.99 -2.16
CA MET A 1 -36.61 -27.63 -2.69
C MET A 1 -36.59 -27.43 -4.20
N LEU A 2 -35.87 -26.42 -4.70
CA LEU A 2 -35.83 -26.08 -6.14
C LEU A 2 -35.09 -27.21 -6.88
N LYS A 3 -35.80 -27.88 -7.80
CA LYS A 3 -35.23 -28.92 -8.66
C LYS A 3 -34.15 -28.28 -9.54
N LYS A 4 -32.90 -28.73 -9.37
CA LYS A 4 -31.75 -28.25 -10.15
C LYS A 4 -31.82 -28.66 -11.64
N ASP A 5 -32.77 -29.52 -11.98
CA ASP A 5 -32.88 -30.16 -13.30
C ASP A 5 -33.87 -29.44 -14.25
N LEU A 6 -34.38 -28.25 -13.88
CA LEU A 6 -35.44 -27.55 -14.63
C LEU A 6 -35.01 -26.21 -15.23
N VAL A 7 -33.72 -25.96 -15.35
CA VAL A 7 -33.21 -24.77 -16.05
C VAL A 7 -32.42 -25.26 -17.26
N ASP A 8 -33.06 -25.27 -18.42
CA ASP A 8 -32.39 -25.41 -19.72
C ASP A 8 -31.56 -24.15 -19.97
N ILE A 9 -30.39 -24.10 -19.35
CA ILE A 9 -29.42 -23.04 -19.60
C ILE A 9 -28.87 -23.29 -21.01
N HIS A 10 -29.24 -22.43 -21.95
CA HIS A 10 -28.71 -22.46 -23.31
C HIS A 10 -27.18 -22.60 -23.26
N LEU A 11 -26.62 -23.51 -24.07
CA LEU A 11 -25.19 -23.90 -24.03
C LEU A 11 -24.24 -22.68 -23.96
N THR A 12 -24.59 -21.62 -24.68
CA THR A 12 -23.91 -20.32 -24.70
C THR A 12 -23.87 -19.62 -23.33
N ALA A 13 -24.98 -19.60 -22.58
CA ALA A 13 -25.04 -18.98 -21.26
C ALA A 13 -24.19 -19.74 -20.23
N SER A 14 -24.15 -21.07 -20.32
CA SER A 14 -23.24 -21.92 -19.52
C SER A 14 -21.78 -21.63 -19.83
N SER A 15 -21.41 -21.50 -21.11
CA SER A 15 -20.04 -21.14 -21.50
C SER A 15 -19.64 -19.74 -21.01
N PHE A 16 -20.55 -18.76 -21.08
CA PHE A 16 -20.29 -17.41 -20.57
C PHE A 16 -20.08 -17.39 -19.06
N LYS A 17 -20.87 -18.18 -18.31
CA LYS A 17 -20.67 -18.31 -16.86
C LYS A 17 -19.29 -18.85 -16.53
N ILE A 18 -18.86 -19.93 -17.20
CA ILE A 18 -17.53 -20.52 -17.00
C ILE A 18 -16.42 -19.49 -17.30
N MET A 19 -16.58 -18.71 -18.36
CA MET A 19 -15.65 -17.63 -18.70
C MET A 19 -15.59 -16.57 -17.60
N LEU A 20 -16.74 -16.07 -17.14
CA LEU A 20 -16.80 -15.06 -16.08
C LEU A 20 -16.21 -15.55 -14.75
N ASP A 21 -16.44 -16.82 -14.40
CA ASP A 21 -15.91 -17.39 -13.16
C ASP A 21 -14.38 -17.53 -13.24
N LYS A 22 -13.82 -17.87 -14.41
CA LYS A 22 -12.36 -17.86 -14.64
C LYS A 22 -11.78 -16.46 -14.52
N GLU A 23 -12.38 -15.47 -15.18
CA GLU A 23 -11.92 -14.08 -15.12
C GLU A 23 -11.95 -13.53 -13.69
N ARG A 24 -13.02 -13.81 -12.93
CA ARG A 24 -13.11 -13.44 -11.51
C ARG A 24 -12.02 -14.09 -10.67
N HIS A 25 -11.72 -15.37 -10.91
CA HIS A 25 -10.66 -16.06 -10.21
C HIS A 25 -9.28 -15.46 -10.51
N HIS A 26 -9.01 -15.17 -11.79
CA HIS A 26 -7.80 -14.48 -12.22
C HIS A 26 -7.68 -13.10 -11.60
N ALA A 27 -8.72 -12.27 -11.67
CA ALA A 27 -8.72 -10.93 -11.08
C ALA A 27 -8.43 -10.98 -9.57
N LYS A 28 -9.05 -11.92 -8.84
CA LYS A 28 -8.78 -12.13 -7.41
C LYS A 28 -7.31 -12.50 -7.16
N LYS A 29 -6.75 -13.39 -7.98
CA LYS A 29 -5.35 -13.79 -7.87
C LYS A 29 -4.41 -12.62 -8.16
N PHE A 30 -4.65 -11.85 -9.22
CA PHE A 30 -3.84 -10.67 -9.55
C PHE A 30 -3.80 -9.65 -8.41
N MET A 31 -4.96 -9.38 -7.80
CA MET A 31 -5.00 -8.49 -6.64
C MET A 31 -4.15 -9.04 -5.49
N GLN A 32 -4.31 -10.33 -5.16
CA GLN A 32 -3.56 -10.97 -4.09
C GLN A 32 -2.05 -10.91 -4.34
N ASP A 33 -1.62 -11.30 -5.55
CA ASP A 33 -0.21 -11.30 -5.95
C ASP A 33 0.37 -9.88 -5.90
N SER A 34 -0.41 -8.87 -6.30
CA SER A 34 0.01 -7.46 -6.22
C SER A 34 0.19 -6.98 -4.78
N PHE A 35 -0.72 -7.34 -3.87
CA PHE A 35 -0.60 -6.97 -2.46
C PHE A 35 0.60 -7.65 -1.81
N GLU A 36 0.80 -8.94 -2.10
CA GLU A 36 1.92 -9.71 -1.57
C GLU A 36 3.26 -9.18 -2.08
N TYR A 37 3.36 -8.89 -3.39
CA TYR A 37 4.53 -8.26 -3.98
C TYR A 37 4.85 -6.91 -3.32
N SER A 38 3.86 -6.04 -3.14
CA SER A 38 4.06 -4.74 -2.48
C SER A 38 4.53 -4.91 -1.04
N LYS A 39 3.96 -5.86 -0.31
CA LYS A 39 4.35 -6.17 1.08
C LYS A 39 5.80 -6.68 1.14
N GLU A 40 6.16 -7.68 0.35
CA GLU A 40 7.52 -8.23 0.33
C GLU A 40 8.56 -7.17 -0.05
N ARG A 41 8.24 -6.31 -1.01
CA ARG A 41 9.11 -5.20 -1.42
C ARG A 41 9.30 -4.18 -0.29
N TRP A 42 8.23 -3.87 0.43
CA TRP A 42 8.28 -3.01 1.59
C TRP A 42 9.12 -3.63 2.70
N ASP A 43 8.81 -4.84 3.13
CA ASP A 43 9.52 -5.55 4.21
C ASP A 43 11.01 -5.74 3.90
N LYS A 44 11.38 -5.92 2.63
CA LYS A 44 12.78 -6.05 2.20
C LYS A 44 13.57 -4.74 2.24
N SER A 45 12.94 -3.62 1.93
CA SER A 45 13.63 -2.33 1.77
C SER A 45 13.49 -1.42 2.98
N HIS A 46 12.41 -1.58 3.74
CA HIS A 46 12.13 -0.79 4.92
C HIS A 46 13.03 -1.25 6.07
N LYS A 47 13.69 -0.28 6.70
CA LYS A 47 14.43 -0.49 7.94
C LYS A 47 13.67 0.22 9.04
N PRO A 48 13.33 -0.48 10.15
CA PRO A 48 12.72 0.20 11.27
C PRO A 48 13.66 1.31 11.74
N PRO A 49 13.12 2.48 12.08
CA PRO A 49 13.93 3.54 12.63
C PRO A 49 14.46 3.15 14.02
N ASP A 50 15.65 3.63 14.35
CA ASP A 50 16.35 3.38 15.62
C ASP A 50 16.26 4.58 16.58
N PHE A 51 15.31 5.48 16.36
CA PHE A 51 15.16 6.67 17.22
C PHE A 51 14.37 6.35 18.50
N THR A 52 14.71 7.04 19.56
CA THR A 52 14.08 6.94 20.88
C THR A 52 13.46 8.27 21.29
N VAL A 53 12.55 8.23 22.27
CA VAL A 53 12.00 9.46 22.86
C VAL A 53 13.15 10.27 23.47
N GLU A 54 13.08 11.59 23.37
CA GLU A 54 14.12 12.57 23.70
C GLU A 54 15.29 12.70 22.70
N ASP A 55 15.37 11.86 21.66
CA ASP A 55 16.40 12.03 20.62
C ASP A 55 16.18 13.31 19.82
N LEU A 56 17.31 13.96 19.49
CA LEU A 56 17.34 15.13 18.62
C LEU A 56 17.47 14.69 17.16
N VAL A 57 16.41 14.90 16.39
CA VAL A 57 16.32 14.51 14.99
C VAL A 57 16.17 15.72 14.06
N LEU A 58 16.59 15.53 12.81
CA LEU A 58 16.41 16.47 11.73
C LEU A 58 15.27 15.99 10.82
N VAL A 59 14.36 16.90 10.48
CA VAL A 59 13.24 16.60 9.59
C VAL A 59 13.58 17.00 8.17
N SER A 60 13.41 16.08 7.21
CA SER A 60 13.66 16.36 5.80
C SER A 60 12.62 17.35 5.25
N THR A 61 13.09 18.39 4.59
CA THR A 61 12.24 19.44 3.99
C THR A 61 11.88 19.14 2.53
N LEU A 62 12.34 18.01 1.97
CA LEU A 62 12.19 17.69 0.54
C LEU A 62 10.72 17.71 0.08
N ASN A 63 9.81 17.25 0.96
CA ASN A 63 8.37 17.16 0.69
C ASN A 63 7.57 18.35 1.26
N PHE A 64 8.24 19.40 1.75
CA PHE A 64 7.56 20.54 2.36
C PHE A 64 7.09 21.51 1.27
N ASN A 65 5.82 21.38 0.91
CA ASN A 65 5.18 22.24 -0.10
C ASN A 65 4.97 23.69 0.36
N ASN A 66 5.01 23.93 1.68
CA ASN A 66 4.75 25.24 2.28
C ASN A 66 5.99 26.15 2.34
N ILE A 67 7.20 25.63 2.05
CA ILE A 67 8.42 26.44 2.02
C ILE A 67 8.56 27.07 0.63
N LYS A 68 8.37 28.39 0.52
CA LYS A 68 8.60 29.14 -0.72
C LYS A 68 10.10 29.38 -0.96
N GLY A 69 10.53 29.38 -2.22
CA GLY A 69 11.91 29.70 -2.61
C GLY A 69 12.55 28.69 -3.58
N PRO A 70 13.72 29.01 -4.15
CA PRO A 70 14.39 28.15 -5.13
C PRO A 70 14.82 26.83 -4.48
N LYS A 71 14.54 25.69 -5.12
CA LYS A 71 14.88 24.35 -4.58
C LYS A 71 16.35 24.23 -4.16
N LYS A 72 17.27 24.89 -4.88
CA LYS A 72 18.72 24.86 -4.63
C LYS A 72 19.16 25.62 -3.37
N LEU A 73 18.35 26.54 -2.88
CA LEU A 73 18.63 27.34 -1.68
C LEU A 73 17.84 26.85 -0.46
N LYS A 74 16.99 25.84 -0.61
CA LYS A 74 16.29 25.22 0.51
C LYS A 74 17.26 24.33 1.26
N TYR A 75 17.36 24.54 2.57
CA TYR A 75 18.02 23.59 3.45
C TYR A 75 17.31 22.25 3.35
N SER A 76 18.05 21.16 3.13
CA SER A 76 17.50 19.81 2.98
C SER A 76 16.85 19.26 4.25
N PHE A 77 17.19 19.86 5.40
CA PHE A 77 16.76 19.45 6.72
C PHE A 77 16.45 20.66 7.60
N ALA A 78 15.50 20.49 8.52
CA ALA A 78 15.16 21.46 9.57
C ALA A 78 15.32 20.82 10.95
N GLY A 79 15.72 21.61 11.95
CA GLY A 79 15.87 21.15 13.33
C GLY A 79 17.18 21.63 13.98
N PRO A 80 17.60 21.01 15.10
CA PRO A 80 17.10 19.75 15.65
C PRO A 80 15.76 19.88 16.38
N PHE A 81 14.96 18.81 16.34
CA PHE A 81 13.72 18.66 17.10
C PHE A 81 13.81 17.45 18.00
N MET A 82 13.23 17.54 19.19
CA MET A 82 13.18 16.46 20.16
C MET A 82 11.93 15.59 19.95
N ILE A 83 12.11 14.27 19.90
CA ILE A 83 11.00 13.32 19.83
C ILE A 83 10.29 13.28 21.18
N LYS A 84 8.98 13.56 21.20
CA LYS A 84 8.17 13.54 22.44
C LYS A 84 7.49 12.20 22.70
N GLU A 85 7.06 11.52 21.65
CA GLU A 85 6.30 10.28 21.73
C GLU A 85 6.44 9.49 20.42
N LEU A 86 6.33 8.17 20.49
CA LEU A 86 6.31 7.27 19.34
C LEU A 86 4.94 6.59 19.25
N HIS A 87 4.17 6.87 18.18
CA HIS A 87 2.82 6.31 18.00
C HIS A 87 2.79 4.91 17.35
N GLY A 88 3.94 4.25 17.21
CA GLY A 88 4.09 2.94 16.56
C GLY A 88 5.45 2.76 15.86
N PRO A 89 5.77 1.54 15.41
CA PRO A 89 7.07 1.22 14.79
C PRO A 89 7.32 1.93 13.45
N ASN A 90 6.27 2.53 12.86
CA ASN A 90 6.31 3.22 11.57
C ASN A 90 5.83 4.67 11.63
N SER A 91 5.47 5.21 12.80
CA SER A 91 4.98 6.58 12.93
C SER A 91 6.05 7.44 13.58
N VAL A 92 6.49 8.47 12.86
CA VAL A 92 7.15 9.65 13.41
C VAL A 92 6.09 10.68 13.74
#